data_AF-A0A2R5FCX0-F1
#
_entry.id   AF-A0A2R5FCX0-F1
#
_cell.length_a   1.000
_cell.length_b   1.000
_cell.length_c   1.000
_cell.angle_alpha   90.00
_cell.angle_beta   90.00
_cell.angle_gamma   90.00
#
_symmetry.space_group_name_H-M   'P 1'
#
loop_
_entity.id
_entity.type
_entity.pdbx_description
1 polymer ?
#
loop_
_entity_poly.entity_id
_entity_poly.type
_entity_poly.pdbx_seq_one_letter_code
_entity_poly.pdbx_strand_id
1 'polypeptide(L)'
;CVCDLANGTEAVCTPGGGGSFPADAVVIECYDDGGVFGGNESWPDLQGLDLLQEFYIEHVSAEGELDVLGELPSLTVLRTGPGVELRSFPEGLTASSTLQNLTIASSQLENVSDGLWVLASLINFELNSTGLECLSPLSWVTDASLSLNGETPAVIC
;
A
#
# COMPACT_ATOMS: atom_id res chain seq x y z
N CYS A 1 -13.15 8.17 4.13
CA CYS A 1 -12.88 8.10 5.58
C CYS A 1 -13.28 9.41 6.23
N VAL A 2 -13.59 9.43 7.53
CA VAL A 2 -13.57 10.68 8.31
C VAL A 2 -12.16 10.84 8.84
N CYS A 3 -11.49 11.91 8.41
CA CYS A 3 -10.12 12.19 8.78
C CYS A 3 -10.06 13.33 9.78
N ASP A 4 -9.49 13.06 10.94
CA ASP A 4 -9.16 14.07 11.95
C ASP A 4 -7.66 14.39 11.85
N LEU A 5 -7.33 15.68 11.77
CA LEU A 5 -5.93 16.13 11.80
C LEU A 5 -5.39 15.99 13.23
N ALA A 6 -4.49 15.04 13.43
CA ALA A 6 -3.88 14.78 14.73
C ALA A 6 -2.80 15.82 15.07
N ASN A 7 -1.98 16.23 14.09
CA ASN A 7 -0.82 17.14 14.28
C ASN A 7 -0.55 18.08 13.10
N GLY A 8 -1.60 18.64 12.49
CA GLY A 8 -1.47 19.63 11.41
C GLY A 8 -1.28 19.03 10.02
N THR A 9 -0.33 18.12 9.81
CA THR A 9 -0.12 17.41 8.52
C THR A 9 -0.30 15.90 8.59
N GLU A 10 -0.61 15.38 9.77
CA GLU A 10 -0.89 13.97 10.02
C GLU A 10 -2.39 13.81 10.17
N ALA A 11 -2.97 12.96 9.32
CA ALA A 11 -4.40 12.69 9.28
C ALA A 11 -4.65 11.25 9.73
N VAL A 12 -5.41 11.11 10.81
CA VAL A 12 -5.90 9.80 11.26
C VAL A 12 -7.33 9.67 10.75
N CYS A 13 -7.56 8.63 9.96
CA CYS A 13 -8.77 8.44 9.19
C CYS A 13 -9.47 7.15 9.63
N THR A 14 -10.77 7.24 9.87
CA THR A 14 -11.62 6.07 10.16
C THR A 14 -12.58 5.81 8.99
N PRO A 15 -12.85 4.56 8.62
CA PRO A 15 -13.86 4.26 7.60
C PRO A 15 -15.25 4.75 8.01
N GLY A 16 -15.94 5.40 7.07
CA GLY A 16 -17.30 5.92 7.28
C GLY A 16 -17.56 7.25 6.56
N GLY A 17 -18.72 7.37 5.92
CA GLY A 17 -19.40 8.65 5.67
C GLY A 17 -18.90 9.60 4.58
N GLY A 18 -18.05 9.16 3.63
CA GLY A 18 -17.77 9.96 2.42
C GLY A 18 -16.93 11.24 2.61
N GLY A 19 -15.96 11.25 3.54
CA GLY A 19 -15.00 12.36 3.68
C GLY A 19 -13.82 12.30 2.70
N SER A 20 -13.27 13.47 2.36
CA SER A 20 -12.05 13.65 1.56
C SER A 20 -10.80 13.67 2.45
N PHE A 21 -9.67 13.26 1.91
CA PHE A 21 -8.39 13.44 2.58
C PHE A 21 -7.98 14.92 2.64
N PRO A 22 -7.24 15.36 3.67
CA PRO A 22 -6.71 16.72 3.71
C PRO A 22 -5.62 16.88 2.66
N ALA A 23 -5.73 17.90 1.80
CA ALA A 23 -4.76 18.16 0.72
C ALA A 23 -3.35 18.48 1.25
N ASP A 24 -3.25 18.98 2.47
CA ASP A 24 -2.02 19.28 3.19
C ASP A 24 -1.49 18.11 4.04
N ALA A 25 -2.16 16.95 4.01
CA ALA A 25 -1.69 15.77 4.70
C ALA A 25 -0.39 15.24 4.06
N VAL A 26 0.63 15.09 4.90
CA VAL A 26 1.89 14.44 4.58
C VAL A 26 1.85 12.96 4.97
N VAL A 27 1.10 12.65 6.03
CA VAL A 27 0.88 11.30 6.53
C VAL A 27 -0.61 11.07 6.65
N ILE A 28 -1.08 9.96 6.09
CA ILE A 28 -2.45 9.50 6.28
C ILE A 28 -2.38 8.08 6.84
N GLU A 29 -3.02 7.90 7.99
CA GLU A 29 -3.17 6.60 8.61
C GLU A 29 -4.64 6.25 8.69
N CYS A 30 -5.02 5.13 8.08
CA CYS A 30 -6.38 4.63 8.13
C CYS A 30 -6.41 3.33 8.93
N TYR A 31 -7.10 3.39 10.07
CA TYR A 31 -7.31 2.23 10.93
C TYR A 31 -8.80 1.92 10.99
N ASP A 32 -9.10 0.63 11.03
CA ASP A 32 -10.47 0.16 11.09
C ASP A 32 -10.68 -0.92 12.15
N ASP A 33 -11.93 -1.04 12.59
CA ASP A 33 -12.48 -2.05 13.50
C ASP A 33 -13.54 -2.96 12.83
N GLY A 34 -13.63 -3.00 11.49
CA GLY A 34 -14.41 -3.96 10.69
C GLY A 34 -15.24 -3.38 9.52
N GLY A 35 -15.05 -2.12 9.12
CA GLY A 35 -15.59 -1.48 7.93
C GLY A 35 -14.78 -1.66 6.62
N VAL A 36 -15.44 -1.32 5.50
CA VAL A 36 -14.82 -1.28 4.16
C VAL A 36 -14.38 0.17 3.87
N PHE A 37 -13.25 0.39 3.19
CA PHE A 37 -12.98 1.74 2.65
C PHE A 37 -14.14 2.13 1.75
N GLY A 38 -14.81 3.25 2.06
CA GLY A 38 -15.99 3.70 1.32
C GLY A 38 -17.29 2.93 1.61
N GLY A 39 -17.30 1.81 2.33
CA GLY A 39 -18.53 1.04 2.50
C GLY A 39 -19.10 0.54 1.16
N ASN A 40 -20.27 1.03 0.75
CA ASN A 40 -20.84 0.84 -0.60
C ASN A 40 -20.40 1.91 -1.62
N GLU A 41 -19.46 2.78 -1.23
CA GLU A 41 -18.92 3.89 -2.01
C GLU A 41 -17.50 3.55 -2.50
N SER A 42 -17.13 4.16 -3.62
CA SER A 42 -15.83 4.01 -4.28
C SER A 42 -14.65 4.40 -3.37
N TRP A 43 -13.46 3.91 -3.72
CA TRP A 43 -12.20 4.39 -3.14
C TRP A 43 -12.15 5.93 -3.12
N PRO A 44 -11.65 6.55 -2.03
CA PRO A 44 -11.61 8.00 -1.91
C PRO A 44 -10.74 8.62 -3.01
N ASP A 45 -11.16 9.80 -3.45
CA ASP A 45 -10.38 10.58 -4.41
C ASP A 45 -9.05 11.00 -3.76
N LEU A 46 -7.96 10.64 -4.43
CA LEU A 46 -6.59 10.99 -4.03
C LEU A 46 -6.06 12.22 -4.79
N GLN A 47 -6.85 12.81 -5.68
CA GLN A 47 -6.44 14.01 -6.41
C GLN A 47 -6.11 15.16 -5.45
N GLY A 48 -4.97 15.81 -5.69
CA GLY A 48 -4.50 16.94 -4.91
C GLY A 48 -3.74 16.56 -3.64
N LEU A 49 -3.50 15.28 -3.37
CA LEU A 49 -2.60 14.81 -2.31
C LEU A 49 -1.13 14.88 -2.73
N ASP A 50 -0.72 16.02 -3.29
CA ASP A 50 0.61 16.21 -3.87
C ASP A 50 1.72 16.17 -2.81
N LEU A 51 1.37 16.36 -1.55
CA LEU A 51 2.28 16.38 -0.40
C LEU A 51 2.34 15.06 0.36
N LEU A 52 1.47 14.10 0.02
CA LEU A 52 1.38 12.83 0.74
C LEU A 52 2.65 12.02 0.54
N GLN A 53 3.33 11.73 1.64
CA GLN A 53 4.59 10.99 1.67
C GLN A 53 4.40 9.59 2.23
N GLU A 54 3.50 9.44 3.21
CA GLU A 54 3.27 8.19 3.91
C GLU A 54 1.78 7.86 3.93
N PHE A 55 1.45 6.66 3.46
CA PHE A 55 0.10 6.13 3.48
C PHE A 55 0.08 4.78 4.20
N TYR A 56 -0.67 4.73 5.30
CA TYR A 56 -0.89 3.53 6.08
C TYR A 56 -2.36 3.13 6.04
N ILE A 57 -2.62 1.85 5.77
CA ILE A 57 -3.97 1.27 5.84
C ILE A 57 -3.94 -0.04 6.61
N GLU A 58 -4.93 -0.26 7.47
CA GLU A 58 -5.07 -1.49 8.24
C GLU A 58 -6.55 -1.85 8.38
N HIS A 59 -6.86 -3.14 8.35
CA HIS A 59 -8.22 -3.68 8.46
C HIS A 59 -9.19 -3.17 7.37
N VAL A 60 -8.68 -2.87 6.17
CA VAL A 60 -9.45 -2.28 5.07
C VAL A 60 -9.39 -3.14 3.81
N SER A 61 -10.53 -3.40 3.15
CA SER A 61 -10.54 -3.98 1.80
C SER A 61 -10.12 -2.95 0.74
N ALA A 62 -9.09 -3.26 -0.05
CA ALA A 62 -8.47 -2.35 -1.03
C ALA A 62 -8.13 -3.04 -2.38
N GLU A 63 -8.85 -4.11 -2.72
CA GLU A 63 -8.56 -4.94 -3.91
C GLU A 63 -8.65 -4.10 -5.21
N GLY A 64 -7.53 -3.95 -5.93
CA GLY A 64 -7.45 -3.21 -7.19
C GLY A 64 -7.43 -1.68 -7.05
N GLU A 65 -7.58 -1.14 -5.85
CA GLU A 65 -7.71 0.30 -5.62
C GLU A 65 -6.40 0.96 -5.17
N LEU A 66 -5.37 0.16 -4.85
CA LEU A 66 -4.04 0.69 -4.51
C LEU A 66 -3.24 1.16 -5.73
N ASP A 67 -3.71 0.86 -6.96
CA ASP A 67 -3.03 1.26 -8.20
C ASP A 67 -2.86 2.78 -8.31
N VAL A 68 -3.89 3.54 -7.90
CA VAL A 68 -3.89 5.01 -7.97
C VAL A 68 -2.81 5.64 -7.07
N LEU A 69 -2.33 4.93 -6.05
CA LEU A 69 -1.23 5.43 -5.20
C LEU A 69 0.09 5.54 -5.95
N GLY A 70 0.26 4.81 -7.06
CA GLY A 70 1.43 4.92 -7.92
C GLY A 70 1.54 6.27 -8.64
N GLU A 71 0.43 6.99 -8.78
CA GLU A 71 0.37 8.30 -9.44
C GLU A 71 0.71 9.46 -8.49
N LEU A 72 0.82 9.19 -7.18
CA LEU A 72 1.10 10.23 -6.19
C LEU A 72 2.55 10.70 -6.29
N PRO A 73 2.79 12.02 -6.52
CA PRO A 73 4.10 12.52 -6.90
C PRO A 73 5.12 12.55 -5.75
N SER A 74 4.66 12.40 -4.51
CA SER A 74 5.50 12.49 -3.30
C SER A 74 5.45 11.23 -2.45
N LEU A 75 4.69 10.20 -2.83
CA LEU A 75 4.51 9.02 -2.00
C LEU A 75 5.82 8.24 -1.93
N THR A 76 6.36 8.08 -0.72
CA THR A 76 7.63 7.39 -0.48
C THR A 76 7.44 6.13 0.36
N VAL A 77 6.39 6.09 1.19
CA VAL A 77 6.09 4.98 2.08
C VAL A 77 4.65 4.54 1.88
N LEU A 78 4.46 3.27 1.53
CA LEU A 78 3.16 2.60 1.55
C LEU A 78 3.24 1.40 2.48
N ARG A 79 2.34 1.36 3.46
CA ARG A 79 2.27 0.27 4.42
C ARG A 79 0.84 -0.22 4.54
N THR A 80 0.67 -1.52 4.37
CA THR A 80 -0.59 -2.21 4.67
C THR A 80 -0.40 -3.07 5.90
N GLY A 81 -1.38 -3.01 6.81
CA GLY A 81 -1.43 -3.79 8.02
C GLY A 81 -2.35 -5.02 7.89
N PRO A 82 -2.50 -5.80 8.97
CA PRO A 82 -3.43 -6.92 9.05
C PRO A 82 -4.85 -6.56 8.59
N GLY A 83 -5.57 -7.55 8.03
CA GLY A 83 -6.96 -7.36 7.59
C GLY A 83 -7.12 -6.62 6.26
N VAL A 84 -6.02 -6.21 5.61
CA VAL A 84 -6.04 -5.79 4.22
C VAL A 84 -6.01 -7.03 3.32
N GLU A 85 -7.08 -7.26 2.56
CA GLU A 85 -7.16 -8.37 1.61
C GLU A 85 -6.72 -7.92 0.21
N LEU A 86 -5.54 -8.38 -0.22
CA LEU A 86 -5.05 -8.21 -1.59
C LEU A 86 -4.85 -9.58 -2.23
N ARG A 87 -5.62 -9.89 -3.27
CA ARG A 87 -5.44 -11.12 -4.08
C ARG A 87 -4.42 -10.93 -5.20
N SER A 88 -4.39 -9.73 -5.77
CA SER A 88 -3.44 -9.33 -6.81
C SER A 88 -2.54 -8.21 -6.31
N PHE A 89 -1.31 -8.20 -6.80
CA PHE A 89 -0.41 -7.08 -6.57
C PHE A 89 -0.94 -5.82 -7.30
N PRO A 90 -0.92 -4.63 -6.68
CA PRO A 90 -1.32 -3.39 -7.33
C PRO A 90 -0.25 -2.93 -8.35
N GLU A 91 -0.47 -3.26 -9.61
CA GLU A 91 0.40 -2.95 -10.74
C GLU A 91 0.69 -1.46 -10.90
N GLY A 92 -0.24 -0.57 -10.50
CA GLY A 92 -0.05 0.87 -10.56
C GLY A 92 1.14 1.35 -9.72
N LEU A 93 1.48 0.65 -8.62
CA LEU A 93 2.65 0.97 -7.81
C LEU A 93 3.97 0.81 -8.57
N THR A 94 4.00 -0.04 -9.60
CA THR A 94 5.20 -0.25 -10.43
C THR A 94 5.54 0.96 -11.32
N ALA A 95 4.62 1.91 -11.44
CA ALA A 95 4.86 3.18 -12.13
C ALA A 95 5.38 4.28 -11.20
N SER A 96 5.38 4.06 -9.87
CA SER A 96 5.83 5.08 -8.93
C SER A 96 7.31 5.38 -9.09
N SER A 97 7.66 6.66 -9.21
CA SER A 97 9.06 7.11 -9.30
C SER A 97 9.66 7.52 -7.94
N THR A 98 8.85 7.51 -6.89
CA THR A 98 9.20 8.01 -5.56
C THR A 98 9.07 6.98 -4.45
N LEU A 99 8.34 5.89 -4.68
CA LEU A 99 8.12 4.86 -3.67
C LEU A 99 9.44 4.20 -3.28
N GLN A 100 9.76 4.27 -2.00
CA GLN A 100 11.02 3.77 -1.41
C GLN A 100 10.77 2.59 -0.48
N ASN A 101 9.70 2.65 0.30
CA ASN A 101 9.37 1.61 1.27
C ASN A 101 7.97 1.08 0.99
N LEU A 102 7.88 -0.22 0.75
CA LEU A 102 6.61 -0.90 0.54
C LEU A 102 6.50 -2.05 1.54
N THR A 103 5.47 -2.03 2.37
CA THR A 103 5.10 -3.15 3.24
C THR A 103 3.72 -3.66 2.84
N ILE A 104 3.65 -4.90 2.39
CA ILE A 104 2.38 -5.56 2.09
C ILE A 104 2.12 -6.67 3.12
N ALA A 105 1.09 -6.51 3.94
CA ALA A 105 0.56 -7.56 4.80
C ALA A 105 -0.79 -8.04 4.23
N SER A 106 -0.79 -9.14 3.47
CA SER A 106 -2.02 -9.67 2.84
C SER A 106 -2.05 -11.18 2.84
N SER A 107 -3.13 -11.78 3.34
CA SER A 107 -3.30 -13.24 3.45
C SER A 107 -3.46 -14.00 2.12
N GLN A 108 -3.73 -13.31 1.01
CA GLN A 108 -4.11 -13.96 -0.27
C GLN A 108 -3.27 -13.52 -1.47
N LEU A 109 -2.17 -12.78 -1.25
CA LEU A 109 -1.35 -12.32 -2.36
C LEU A 109 -0.54 -13.50 -2.95
N GLU A 110 -0.92 -13.94 -4.15
CA GLU A 110 -0.33 -15.13 -4.81
C GLU A 110 0.91 -14.80 -5.65
N ASN A 111 1.03 -13.56 -6.13
CA ASN A 111 2.15 -13.12 -6.96
C ASN A 111 2.50 -11.64 -6.70
N VAL A 112 3.69 -11.25 -7.14
CA VAL A 112 4.18 -9.86 -7.15
C VAL A 112 4.61 -9.52 -8.57
N SER A 113 4.25 -8.33 -9.04
CA SER A 113 4.60 -7.87 -10.39
C SER A 113 6.11 -7.80 -10.62
N ASP A 114 6.55 -8.18 -11.82
CA ASP A 114 7.93 -7.98 -12.27
C ASP A 114 8.32 -6.49 -12.30
N GLY A 115 7.34 -5.61 -12.52
CA GLY A 115 7.54 -4.16 -12.56
C GLY A 115 8.04 -3.60 -11.22
N LEU A 116 7.74 -4.26 -10.10
CA LEU A 116 8.20 -3.81 -8.78
C LEU A 116 9.72 -3.91 -8.65
N TRP A 117 10.33 -4.97 -9.18
CA TRP A 117 11.76 -5.24 -9.00
C TRP A 117 12.66 -4.29 -9.78
N VAL A 118 12.10 -3.62 -10.79
CA VAL A 118 12.80 -2.64 -11.63
C VAL A 118 12.59 -1.19 -11.16
N LEU A 119 11.84 -0.98 -10.08
CA LEU A 119 11.71 0.34 -9.45
C LEU A 119 13.06 0.80 -8.91
N ALA A 120 13.66 1.79 -9.55
CA ALA A 120 14.94 2.35 -9.14
C ALA A 120 14.87 3.09 -7.79
N SER A 121 13.68 3.54 -7.37
CA SER A 121 13.48 4.23 -6.09
C SER A 121 13.28 3.28 -4.92
N LEU A 122 12.93 2.01 -5.16
CA LEU A 122 12.57 1.08 -4.10
C LEU A 122 13.82 0.66 -3.31
N ILE A 123 13.78 0.86 -2.00
CA ILE A 123 14.88 0.57 -1.07
C ILE A 123 14.52 -0.63 -0.21
N ASN A 124 13.29 -0.68 0.29
CA ASN A 124 12.81 -1.77 1.15
C ASN A 124 11.48 -2.29 0.64
N PHE A 125 11.39 -3.61 0.56
CA PHE A 125 10.15 -4.31 0.29
C PHE A 125 9.95 -5.43 1.32
N GLU A 126 8.82 -5.37 2.00
CA GLU A 126 8.45 -6.35 3.02
C GLU A 126 7.12 -6.99 2.67
N LEU A 127 7.08 -8.33 2.70
CA LEU A 127 5.87 -9.12 2.53
C LEU A 127 5.61 -9.92 3.80
N ASN A 128 4.43 -9.69 4.37
CA ASN A 128 4.01 -10.28 5.62
C ASN A 128 2.75 -11.13 5.43
N SER A 129 2.77 -12.36 5.94
CA SER A 129 1.63 -13.28 5.97
C SER A 129 0.96 -13.47 4.61
N THR A 130 1.73 -13.66 3.54
CA THR A 130 1.22 -13.84 2.17
C THR A 130 0.97 -15.29 1.78
N GLY A 131 0.03 -15.50 0.86
CA GLY A 131 -0.16 -16.77 0.14
C GLY A 131 0.84 -16.95 -1.01
N LEU A 132 2.00 -16.30 -0.93
CA LEU A 132 2.94 -16.17 -2.03
C LEU A 132 3.71 -17.48 -2.20
N GLU A 133 3.39 -18.21 -3.26
CA GLU A 133 4.08 -19.46 -3.59
C GLU A 133 5.36 -19.21 -4.39
N CYS A 134 5.37 -18.14 -5.20
CA CYS A 134 6.40 -17.83 -6.18
C CYS A 134 6.87 -16.37 -6.11
N LEU A 135 8.18 -16.16 -6.22
CA LEU A 135 8.80 -14.87 -6.51
C LEU A 135 9.53 -14.94 -7.86
N SER A 136 9.47 -13.85 -8.61
CA SER A 136 10.22 -13.69 -9.85
C SER A 136 11.73 -13.73 -9.62
N PRO A 137 12.55 -14.20 -10.58
CA PRO A 137 14.01 -14.16 -10.45
C PRO A 137 14.53 -12.70 -10.42
N LEU A 138 13.72 -11.75 -10.88
CA LEU A 138 14.04 -10.32 -10.80
C LEU A 138 14.15 -9.83 -9.34
N SER A 139 13.54 -10.54 -8.38
CA SER A 139 13.64 -10.21 -6.96
C SER A 139 15.06 -10.37 -6.39
N TRP A 140 15.98 -10.99 -7.12
CA TRP A 140 17.38 -11.18 -6.69
C TRP A 140 18.38 -10.23 -7.36
N VAL A 141 17.94 -9.49 -8.39
CA VAL A 141 18.78 -8.50 -9.08
C VAL A 141 18.37 -7.07 -8.77
N THR A 142 17.30 -6.89 -8.00
CA THR A 142 16.95 -5.59 -7.43
C THR A 142 17.96 -5.20 -6.34
N ASP A 143 18.26 -3.90 -6.22
CA ASP A 143 19.04 -3.35 -5.11
C ASP A 143 18.19 -3.19 -3.84
N ALA A 144 16.86 -3.38 -3.93
CA ALA A 144 15.95 -3.30 -2.81
C ALA A 144 16.18 -4.46 -1.82
N SER A 145 16.13 -4.14 -0.53
CA SER A 145 16.13 -5.14 0.54
C SER A 145 14.76 -5.81 0.61
N LEU A 146 14.73 -7.12 0.34
CA LEU A 146 13.52 -7.95 0.44
C LEU A 146 13.47 -8.68 1.79
N SER A 147 12.39 -8.49 2.53
CA SER A 147 12.06 -9.27 3.73
C SER A 147 10.76 -10.03 3.53
N LEU A 148 10.77 -11.33 3.84
CA LEU A 148 9.61 -12.21 3.76
C LEU A 148 9.32 -12.77 5.15
N ASN A 149 8.21 -12.39 5.76
CA ASN A 149 7.79 -12.91 7.06
C ASN A 149 6.46 -13.67 6.91
N GLY A 150 6.46 -15.00 7.04
CA GLY A 150 5.26 -15.82 6.86
C GLY A 150 5.51 -17.32 7.03
N GLU A 151 4.43 -18.11 7.09
CA GLU A 151 4.49 -19.55 7.40
C GLU A 151 5.02 -20.43 6.25
N THR A 152 5.09 -19.91 5.02
CA THR A 152 5.59 -20.64 3.85
C THR A 152 6.79 -19.91 3.23
N PRO A 153 7.94 -20.59 3.02
CA PRO A 153 9.05 -20.00 2.29
C PRO A 153 8.65 -19.85 0.81
N ALA A 154 8.54 -18.61 0.33
CA ALA A 154 8.33 -18.37 -1.10
C ALA A 154 9.48 -18.98 -1.90
N VAL A 155 9.16 -19.66 -3.00
CA VAL A 155 10.14 -20.27 -3.90
C VAL A 155 10.35 -19.33 -5.10
N ILE A 156 11.50 -19.39 -5.76
CA ILE A 156 11.67 -18.68 -7.03
C ILE A 156 11.07 -19.50 -8.16
N CYS A 157 10.31 -18.81 -8.98
CA CYS A 157 9.77 -19.25 -10.24
C CYS A 157 10.30 -18.23 -11.28
#